data_AF-A0A154L789-F1
#
_entry.id   AF-A0A154L789-F1
#
_cell.length_a   1.000
_cell.length_b   1.000
_cell.length_c   1.000
_cell.angle_alpha   90.00
_cell.angle_beta   90.00
_cell.angle_gamma   90.00
#
_symmetry.space_group_name_H-M   'P 1'
#
loop_
_entity.id
_entity.type
_entity.pdbx_description
1 polymer ?
#
loop_
_entity_poly.entity_id
_entity_poly.type
_entity_poly.pdbx_seq_one_letter_code
_entity_poly.pdbx_strand_id
1 'polypeptide(L)'
;MNKLPKPVLVAIVIAFCIFVIAPITIGITGDVYDLNHGLLWISFAKRIQWESILAGALGLAGGLFVIYSTRQTLRQAKLHRADDLNGPLQLARDAVDDLWTWSNTTIDHLEGLFEQVESGHQELKKLNSAIDNAYVKAADRARHISSICKEHKTKALSFELYSRLEMVAVLDGMRPRDPGGQPEGDHYIRYRKNREFLQEARTRSAGARTAIDQQIKVNLIRCGVDD
;
A
#
# COMPACT_ATOMS: atom_id res chain seq x y z
N MET A 1 21.47 -14.62 12.67
CA MET A 1 22.46 -13.54 12.95
C MET A 1 22.13 -12.95 14.31
N ASN A 2 23.00 -13.18 15.31
CA ASN A 2 22.78 -12.72 16.68
C ASN A 2 22.81 -11.19 16.73
N LYS A 3 21.65 -10.58 17.01
CA LYS A 3 21.55 -9.13 17.27
C LYS A 3 22.26 -8.87 18.60
N LEU A 4 23.41 -8.21 18.56
CA LEU A 4 24.06 -7.74 19.79
C LEU A 4 23.06 -6.89 20.59
N PRO A 5 22.95 -7.09 21.91
CA PRO A 5 22.03 -6.30 22.74
C PRO A 5 22.35 -4.81 22.56
N LYS A 6 21.32 -3.97 22.42
CA LYS A 6 21.45 -2.50 22.35
C LYS A 6 22.48 -1.89 23.34
N PRO A 7 22.60 -2.32 24.61
CA PRO A 7 23.63 -1.79 25.51
C PRO A 7 25.06 -2.11 25.09
N VAL A 8 25.29 -3.24 24.42
CA VAL A 8 26.64 -3.63 23.94
C VAL A 8 27.06 -2.75 22.77
N LEU A 9 26.13 -2.39 21.88
CA LEU A 9 26.39 -1.46 20.78
C LEU A 9 26.76 -0.07 21.30
N VAL A 10 26.04 0.42 22.33
CA VAL A 10 26.32 1.71 22.96
C VAL A 10 27.69 1.70 23.66
N ALA A 11 28.04 0.61 24.35
CA ALA A 11 29.35 0.47 24.99
C ALA A 11 30.51 0.48 23.98
N ILE A 12 30.35 -0.17 22.82
CA ILE A 12 31.33 -0.17 21.74
C ILE A 12 31.52 1.26 21.17
N VAL A 13 30.42 2.00 20.96
CA VAL A 13 30.48 3.39 20.48
C VAL A 13 31.18 4.30 21.49
N ILE A 14 30.88 4.17 22.79
CA ILE A 14 31.53 4.95 23.85
C ILE A 14 33.03 4.64 23.93
N ALA A 15 33.40 3.36 23.91
CA ALA A 15 34.81 2.95 23.92
C ALA A 15 35.57 3.48 22.71
N PHE A 16 34.94 3.48 21.52
CA PHE A 16 35.53 4.04 20.32
C PHE A 16 35.70 5.57 20.40
N CYS A 17 34.70 6.29 20.93
CA CYS A 17 34.80 7.74 21.15
C CYS A 17 35.95 8.09 22.11
N ILE A 18 36.12 7.35 23.21
CA ILE A 18 37.22 7.57 24.16
C ILE A 18 38.57 7.31 23.49
N PHE A 19 38.67 6.25 22.69
CA PHE A 19 39.91 5.89 21.98
C PHE A 19 40.30 6.91 20.90
N VAL A 20 39.35 7.62 20.31
CA VAL A 20 39.62 8.71 19.35
C VAL A 20 39.95 10.03 20.07
N ILE A 21 39.21 10.36 21.14
CA ILE A 21 39.38 11.63 21.87
C ILE A 21 40.72 11.66 22.62
N ALA A 22 41.08 10.59 23.34
CA ALA A 22 42.30 10.54 24.16
C ALA A 22 43.60 10.90 23.41
N PRO A 23 43.92 10.33 22.24
CA PRO A 23 45.12 10.70 21.49
C PRO A 23 45.06 12.12 20.90
N ILE A 24 43.86 12.65 20.61
CA ILE A 24 43.69 14.04 20.15
C ILE A 24 44.06 15.01 21.29
N THR A 25 43.57 14.78 22.52
CA THR A 25 43.87 15.65 23.67
C THR A 25 45.35 15.60 24.05
N ILE A 26 45.97 14.41 24.00
CA ILE A 26 47.41 14.24 24.24
C ILE A 26 48.22 14.97 23.17
N GLY A 27 47.82 14.89 21.90
CA GLY A 27 48.47 15.60 20.78
C GLY A 27 48.40 17.13 20.91
N ILE A 28 47.23 17.69 21.23
CA ILE A 28 47.05 19.14 21.43
C ILE A 28 47.89 19.65 22.61
N THR A 29 47.93 18.91 23.72
CA THR A 29 48.72 19.28 24.90
C THR A 29 50.22 19.21 24.62
N GLY A 30 50.66 18.27 23.78
CA GLY A 30 52.04 18.18 23.30
C GLY A 30 52.44 19.34 22.38
N ASP A 31 51.52 19.84 21.55
CA ASP A 31 51.77 20.93 20.59
C ASP A 31 52.00 22.28 21.29
N VAL A 32 51.28 22.54 22.39
CA VAL A 32 51.49 23.72 23.26
C VAL A 32 52.88 23.69 23.93
N TYR A 33 53.39 22.50 24.22
CA TYR A 33 54.71 22.33 24.85
C TYR A 33 55.87 22.48 23.84
N ASP A 34 55.65 22.09 22.58
CA ASP A 34 56.59 22.18 21.44
C ASP A 34 56.97 23.62 21.08
N LEU A 35 55.97 24.51 21.06
CA LEU A 35 56.11 25.94 20.74
C LEU A 35 57.18 26.64 21.60
N ASN A 36 57.52 26.09 22.75
CA ASN A 36 58.53 26.63 23.66
C ASN A 36 59.91 25.94 23.61
N HIS A 37 60.06 24.76 22.98
CA HIS A 37 61.27 23.93 23.18
C HIS A 37 61.91 23.33 21.91
N GLY A 38 61.29 23.43 20.73
CA GLY A 38 61.95 23.16 19.43
C GLY A 38 62.55 21.76 19.29
N LEU A 39 61.77 20.69 19.56
CA LEU A 39 62.27 19.31 19.58
C LEU A 39 61.83 18.50 18.35
N LEU A 40 62.80 17.95 17.61
CA LEU A 40 62.60 17.12 16.39
C LEU A 40 61.66 15.92 16.58
N TRP A 41 61.60 15.34 17.79
CA TRP A 41 60.71 14.24 18.15
C TRP A 41 59.22 14.60 18.00
N ILE A 42 58.90 15.89 18.07
CA ILE A 42 57.54 16.38 17.98
C ILE A 42 57.04 16.39 16.53
N SER A 43 57.92 16.52 15.54
CA SER A 43 57.53 16.35 14.13
C SER A 43 57.09 14.91 13.81
N PHE A 44 57.71 13.90 14.45
CA PHE A 44 57.32 12.50 14.32
C PHE A 44 56.00 12.22 15.03
N ALA A 45 55.80 12.78 16.24
CA ALA A 45 54.54 12.70 16.96
C ALA A 45 53.37 13.35 16.18
N LYS A 46 53.61 14.52 15.54
CA LYS A 46 52.64 15.20 14.67
C LYS A 46 52.23 14.35 13.47
N ARG A 47 53.17 13.62 12.86
CA ARG A 47 52.87 12.71 11.75
C ARG A 47 51.98 11.55 12.18
N ILE A 48 52.30 10.89 13.30
CA ILE A 48 51.47 9.82 13.87
C ILE A 48 50.08 10.35 14.27
N GLN A 49 50.00 11.58 14.77
CA GLN A 49 48.74 12.22 15.13
C GLN A 49 47.85 12.46 13.91
N TRP A 50 48.39 12.99 12.81
CA TRP A 50 47.64 13.16 11.56
C TRP A 50 47.19 11.81 10.98
N GLU A 51 48.06 10.80 11.00
CA GLU A 51 47.71 9.43 10.57
C GLU A 51 46.61 8.82 11.45
N SER A 52 46.63 9.06 12.77
CA SER A 52 45.61 8.60 13.71
C SER A 52 44.27 9.34 13.58
N ILE A 53 44.31 10.65 13.35
CA ILE A 53 43.11 11.47 13.06
C ILE A 53 42.48 11.02 11.75
N LEU A 54 43.28 10.80 10.71
CA LEU A 54 42.82 10.30 9.42
C LEU A 54 42.20 8.91 9.54
N ALA A 55 42.86 7.99 10.26
CA ALA A 55 42.34 6.65 10.53
C ALA A 55 41.03 6.68 11.34
N GLY A 56 40.93 7.56 12.33
CA GLY A 56 39.71 7.78 13.11
C GLY A 56 38.57 8.35 12.26
N ALA A 57 38.85 9.35 11.42
CA ALA A 57 37.86 9.94 10.51
C ALA A 57 37.37 8.91 9.46
N LEU A 58 38.28 8.11 8.90
CA LEU A 58 37.93 7.01 7.98
C LEU A 58 37.11 5.92 8.67
N GLY A 59 37.44 5.59 9.93
CA GLY A 59 36.66 4.66 10.75
C GLY A 59 35.23 5.16 11.01
N LEU A 60 35.07 6.45 11.33
CA LEU A 60 33.76 7.08 11.51
C LEU A 60 32.96 7.15 10.21
N ALA A 61 33.59 7.53 9.10
CA ALA A 61 32.95 7.58 7.79
C ALA A 61 32.51 6.17 7.33
N GLY A 62 33.35 5.15 7.53
CA GLY A 62 33.02 3.75 7.26
C GLY A 62 31.86 3.26 8.14
N GLY A 63 31.86 3.58 9.44
CA GLY A 63 30.77 3.25 10.35
C GLY A 63 29.44 3.90 9.95
N LEU A 64 29.45 5.18 9.60
CA LEU A 64 28.28 5.90 9.10
C LEU A 64 27.75 5.30 7.79
N PHE A 65 28.64 4.94 6.87
CA PHE A 65 28.27 4.28 5.61
C PHE A 65 27.57 2.93 5.85
N VAL A 66 28.10 2.10 6.76
CA VAL A 66 27.48 0.80 7.12
C VAL A 66 26.11 1.01 7.75
N ILE A 67 25.96 1.99 8.65
CA ILE A 67 24.67 2.31 9.26
C ILE A 67 23.67 2.76 8.19
N TYR A 68 24.09 3.64 7.28
CA TYR A 68 23.23 4.15 6.21
C TYR A 68 22.79 3.05 5.25
N SER A 69 23.72 2.22 4.76
CA SER A 69 23.42 1.12 3.85
C SER A 69 22.53 0.05 4.50
N THR A 70 22.73 -0.23 5.80
CA THR A 70 21.87 -1.14 6.55
C THR A 70 20.46 -0.59 6.73
N ARG A 71 20.31 0.73 6.94
CA ARG A 71 18.99 1.38 7.00
C ARG A 71 18.27 1.31 5.66
N GLN A 72 18.98 1.52 4.56
CA GLN A 72 18.41 1.46 3.22
C GLN A 72 17.93 0.05 2.86
N THR A 73 18.74 -0.98 3.13
CA THR A 73 18.37 -2.38 2.89
C THR A 73 17.20 -2.82 3.79
N LEU A 74 17.18 -2.41 5.06
CA LEU A 74 16.04 -2.64 5.95
C LEU A 74 14.76 -2.01 5.42
N ARG A 75 14.82 -0.77 4.92
CA ARG A 75 13.65 -0.09 4.34
C ARG A 75 13.14 -0.81 3.10
N GLN A 76 14.03 -1.23 2.19
CA GLN A 76 13.65 -2.02 1.01
C GLN A 76 13.02 -3.36 1.39
N ALA A 77 13.56 -4.06 2.39
CA ALA A 77 13.00 -5.31 2.88
C ALA A 77 11.62 -5.13 3.54
N LYS A 78 11.41 -4.03 4.26
CA LYS A 78 10.10 -3.66 4.83
C LYS A 78 9.07 -3.37 3.74
N LEU A 79 9.47 -2.62 2.70
CA LEU A 79 8.62 -2.32 1.54
C LEU A 79 8.23 -3.60 0.79
N HIS A 80 9.18 -4.46 0.45
CA HIS A 80 8.89 -5.70 -0.27
C HIS A 80 7.88 -6.59 0.49
N ARG A 81 8.01 -6.69 1.82
CA ARG A 81 7.03 -7.45 2.63
C ARG A 81 5.65 -6.81 2.62
N ALA A 82 5.57 -5.48 2.61
CA ALA A 82 4.31 -4.78 2.51
C ALA A 82 3.68 -4.98 1.12
N ASP A 83 4.48 -4.96 0.06
CA ASP A 83 4.02 -5.19 -1.32
C ASP A 83 3.49 -6.62 -1.49
N ASP A 84 4.17 -7.64 -0.96
CA ASP A 84 3.71 -9.03 -1.00
C ASP A 84 2.36 -9.21 -0.30
N LEU A 85 2.15 -8.52 0.83
CA LEU A 85 0.88 -8.55 1.58
C LEU A 85 -0.23 -7.75 0.90
N ASN A 86 0.13 -6.65 0.23
CA ASN A 86 -0.81 -5.72 -0.37
C ASN A 86 -1.15 -6.05 -1.83
N GLY A 87 -0.37 -6.88 -2.53
CA GLY A 87 -0.63 -7.26 -3.92
C GLY A 87 -2.06 -7.77 -4.16
N PRO A 88 -2.55 -8.76 -3.39
CA PRO A 88 -3.94 -9.20 -3.47
C PRO A 88 -4.98 -8.11 -3.16
N LEU A 89 -4.65 -7.22 -2.24
CA LEU A 89 -5.53 -6.11 -1.85
C LEU A 89 -5.63 -5.07 -2.97
N GLN A 90 -4.53 -4.78 -3.66
CA GLN A 90 -4.50 -3.90 -4.82
C GLN A 90 -5.32 -4.50 -5.96
N LEU A 91 -5.16 -5.79 -6.24
CA LEU A 91 -5.95 -6.46 -7.28
C LEU A 91 -7.46 -6.48 -6.95
N ALA A 92 -7.82 -6.71 -5.68
CA ALA A 92 -9.20 -6.60 -5.23
C ALA A 92 -9.73 -5.15 -5.32
N ARG A 93 -8.88 -4.16 -5.02
CA ARG A 93 -9.22 -2.74 -5.12
C ARG A 93 -9.55 -2.35 -6.54
N ASP A 94 -8.70 -2.73 -7.48
CA ASP A 94 -8.87 -2.40 -8.90
C ASP A 94 -10.17 -3.00 -9.45
N ALA A 95 -10.48 -4.25 -9.08
CA ALA A 95 -11.74 -4.90 -9.47
C ALA A 95 -12.99 -4.22 -8.86
N VAL A 96 -12.90 -3.80 -7.60
CA VAL A 96 -13.99 -3.08 -6.92
C VAL A 96 -14.15 -1.66 -7.49
N ASP A 97 -13.06 -0.98 -7.83
CA ASP A 97 -13.08 0.36 -8.44
C ASP A 97 -13.62 0.32 -9.87
N ASP A 98 -13.31 -0.72 -10.65
CA ASP A 98 -13.94 -0.95 -11.96
C ASP A 98 -15.46 -1.10 -11.81
N LEU A 99 -15.93 -1.94 -10.88
CA LEU A 99 -17.37 -2.13 -10.64
C LEU A 99 -18.05 -0.82 -10.19
N TRP A 100 -17.42 -0.07 -9.28
CA TRP A 100 -17.95 1.21 -8.82
C TRP A 100 -18.06 2.23 -9.95
N THR A 101 -17.00 2.40 -10.74
CA THR A 101 -16.94 3.36 -11.86
C THR A 101 -17.93 2.98 -12.94
N TRP A 102 -17.95 1.71 -13.32
CA TRP A 102 -18.89 1.16 -14.29
C TRP A 102 -20.34 1.32 -13.82
N SER A 103 -20.65 1.08 -12.54
CA SER A 103 -22.01 1.23 -12.01
C SER A 103 -22.49 2.69 -12.07
N ASN A 104 -21.63 3.66 -11.74
CA ASN A 104 -21.96 5.08 -11.86
C ASN A 104 -22.31 5.45 -13.31
N THR A 105 -21.41 5.15 -14.25
CA THR A 105 -21.62 5.48 -15.67
C THR A 105 -22.84 4.77 -16.27
N THR A 106 -23.14 3.56 -15.81
CA THR A 106 -24.29 2.77 -16.31
C THR A 106 -25.61 3.29 -15.75
N ILE A 107 -25.65 3.76 -14.49
CA ILE A 107 -26.84 4.41 -13.93
C ILE A 107 -27.19 5.65 -14.76
N ASP A 108 -26.22 6.53 -15.01
CA ASP A 108 -26.43 7.77 -15.78
C ASP A 108 -26.90 7.45 -17.22
N HIS A 109 -26.31 6.42 -17.83
CA HIS A 109 -26.70 5.97 -19.17
C HIS A 109 -28.12 5.42 -19.21
N LEU A 110 -28.52 4.59 -18.24
CA LEU A 110 -29.86 4.03 -18.17
C LEU A 110 -30.91 5.10 -17.85
N GLU A 111 -30.57 6.09 -17.02
CA GLU A 111 -31.42 7.26 -16.76
C GLU A 111 -31.68 8.04 -18.06
N GLY A 112 -30.62 8.36 -18.82
CA GLY A 112 -30.78 9.06 -20.10
C GLY A 112 -31.55 8.27 -21.16
N LEU A 113 -31.36 6.94 -21.23
CA LEU A 113 -32.15 6.08 -22.13
C LEU A 113 -33.62 6.02 -21.72
N PHE A 114 -33.89 5.98 -20.42
CA PHE A 114 -35.25 5.95 -19.89
C PHE A 114 -36.02 7.24 -20.21
N GLU A 115 -35.39 8.40 -20.03
CA GLU A 115 -35.97 9.70 -20.42
C GLU A 115 -36.25 9.80 -21.93
N GLN A 116 -35.37 9.25 -22.77
CA GLN A 116 -35.58 9.21 -24.23
C GLN A 116 -36.76 8.30 -24.62
N VAL A 117 -36.97 7.21 -23.88
CA VAL A 117 -38.12 6.32 -24.07
C VAL A 117 -39.41 6.98 -23.58
N GLU A 118 -39.41 7.63 -22.40
CA GLU A 118 -40.59 8.35 -21.89
C GLU A 118 -41.03 9.49 -22.81
N SER A 119 -40.06 10.20 -23.40
CA SER A 119 -40.32 11.28 -24.35
C SER A 119 -40.65 10.80 -25.77
N GLY A 120 -40.67 9.49 -26.01
CA GLY A 120 -41.02 8.89 -27.31
C GLY A 120 -39.93 8.98 -28.39
N HIS A 121 -38.72 9.42 -28.04
CA HIS A 121 -37.60 9.56 -28.97
C HIS A 121 -36.85 8.24 -29.22
N GLN A 122 -37.12 7.19 -28.45
CA GLN A 122 -36.40 5.93 -28.51
C GLN A 122 -37.29 4.71 -28.28
N GLU A 123 -36.93 3.58 -28.92
CA GLU A 123 -37.66 2.32 -28.78
C GLU A 123 -37.43 1.66 -27.42
N LEU A 124 -38.51 1.19 -26.80
CA LEU A 124 -38.50 0.41 -25.55
C LEU A 124 -37.54 -0.79 -25.59
N LYS A 125 -37.39 -1.41 -26.77
CA LYS A 125 -36.50 -2.56 -26.99
C LYS A 125 -35.04 -2.24 -26.68
N LYS A 126 -34.58 -1.01 -26.96
CA LYS A 126 -33.21 -0.57 -26.68
C LYS A 126 -32.97 -0.45 -25.17
N LEU A 127 -33.91 0.12 -24.42
CA LEU A 127 -33.85 0.20 -22.96
C LEU A 127 -33.81 -1.19 -22.32
N ASN A 128 -34.69 -2.11 -22.74
CA ASN A 128 -34.71 -3.48 -22.22
C ASN A 128 -33.40 -4.23 -22.50
N SER A 129 -32.83 -4.08 -23.69
CA SER A 129 -31.54 -4.69 -24.01
C SER A 129 -30.39 -4.08 -23.21
N ALA A 130 -30.40 -2.76 -22.98
CA ALA A 130 -29.40 -2.09 -22.15
C ALA A 130 -29.46 -2.57 -20.69
N ILE A 131 -30.67 -2.71 -20.15
CA ILE A 131 -30.95 -3.29 -18.83
C ILE A 131 -30.39 -4.71 -18.72
N ASP A 132 -30.71 -5.59 -19.67
CA ASP A 132 -30.26 -6.98 -19.62
C ASP A 132 -28.73 -7.08 -19.69
N ASN A 133 -28.11 -6.27 -20.55
CA ASN A 133 -26.65 -6.17 -20.65
C ASN A 133 -26.01 -5.64 -19.37
N ALA A 134 -26.65 -4.67 -18.69
CA ALA A 134 -26.16 -4.15 -17.42
C ALA A 134 -26.12 -5.24 -16.34
N TYR A 135 -27.19 -6.02 -16.20
CA TYR A 135 -27.20 -7.14 -15.24
C TYR A 135 -26.08 -8.15 -15.48
N VAL A 136 -25.91 -8.61 -16.72
CA VAL A 136 -24.88 -9.60 -17.06
C VAL A 136 -23.49 -9.05 -16.71
N LYS A 137 -23.20 -7.80 -17.11
CA LYS A 137 -21.92 -7.16 -16.84
C LYS A 137 -21.65 -6.91 -15.36
N ALA A 138 -22.69 -6.61 -14.57
CA ALA A 138 -22.57 -6.46 -13.12
C ALA A 138 -22.27 -7.81 -12.45
N ALA A 139 -23.00 -8.86 -12.84
CA ALA A 139 -22.81 -10.21 -12.30
C ALA A 139 -21.41 -10.76 -12.62
N ASP A 140 -20.92 -10.58 -13.85
CA ASP A 140 -19.58 -11.02 -14.23
C ASP A 140 -18.48 -10.29 -13.44
N ARG A 141 -18.64 -8.99 -13.19
CA ARG A 141 -17.73 -8.22 -12.33
C ARG A 141 -17.77 -8.68 -10.87
N ALA A 142 -18.95 -8.92 -10.33
CA ALA A 142 -19.11 -9.47 -8.98
C ALA A 142 -18.51 -10.87 -8.86
N ARG A 143 -18.64 -11.71 -9.89
CA ARG A 143 -17.99 -13.02 -9.97
C ARG A 143 -16.47 -12.90 -9.99
N HIS A 144 -15.92 -11.95 -10.74
CA HIS A 144 -14.49 -11.68 -10.76
C HIS A 144 -13.99 -11.32 -9.35
N ILE A 145 -14.67 -10.43 -8.65
CA ILE A 145 -14.36 -10.09 -7.24
C ILE A 145 -14.44 -11.32 -6.34
N SER A 146 -15.43 -12.19 -6.52
CA SER A 146 -15.56 -13.44 -5.77
C SER A 146 -14.38 -14.41 -6.01
N SER A 147 -13.92 -14.55 -7.26
CA SER A 147 -12.76 -15.37 -7.62
C SER A 147 -11.48 -14.83 -6.95
N ILE A 148 -11.25 -13.51 -7.00
CA ILE A 148 -10.13 -12.86 -6.32
C ILE A 148 -10.13 -13.17 -4.82
N CYS A 149 -11.30 -13.10 -4.18
CA CYS A 149 -11.43 -13.40 -2.74
C CYS A 149 -11.05 -14.84 -2.40
N LYS A 150 -11.47 -15.80 -3.24
CA LYS A 150 -11.23 -17.23 -3.05
C LYS A 150 -9.77 -17.59 -3.31
N GLU A 151 -9.20 -17.09 -4.41
CA GLU A 151 -7.84 -17.41 -4.86
C GLU A 151 -6.78 -16.81 -3.93
N HIS A 152 -6.98 -15.57 -3.51
CA HIS A 152 -6.00 -14.86 -2.67
C HIS A 152 -6.25 -14.96 -1.16
N LYS A 153 -7.20 -15.80 -0.73
CA LYS A 153 -7.52 -16.05 0.68
C LYS A 153 -7.71 -14.75 1.49
N THR A 154 -8.44 -13.78 0.94
CA THR A 154 -8.63 -12.45 1.57
C THR A 154 -9.20 -12.51 2.99
N LYS A 155 -9.93 -13.60 3.32
CA LYS A 155 -10.39 -13.93 4.69
C LYS A 155 -9.27 -14.00 5.73
N ALA A 156 -8.06 -14.42 5.34
CA ALA A 156 -6.91 -14.50 6.24
C ALA A 156 -6.31 -13.12 6.56
N LEU A 157 -6.62 -12.09 5.76
CA LEU A 157 -6.10 -10.73 5.95
C LEU A 157 -6.96 -9.92 6.92
N SER A 158 -8.28 -9.95 6.74
CA SER A 158 -9.24 -9.33 7.65
C SER A 158 -10.66 -9.87 7.42
N PHE A 159 -11.36 -10.17 8.52
CA PHE A 159 -12.76 -10.61 8.47
C PHE A 159 -13.68 -9.50 7.94
N GLU A 160 -13.43 -8.25 8.33
CA GLU A 160 -14.22 -7.11 7.88
C GLU A 160 -14.09 -6.89 6.37
N LEU A 161 -12.85 -6.93 5.85
CA LEU A 161 -12.58 -6.87 4.42
C LEU A 161 -13.31 -7.99 3.66
N TYR A 162 -13.17 -9.22 4.14
CA TYR A 162 -13.81 -10.37 3.52
C TYR A 162 -15.33 -10.22 3.49
N SER A 163 -15.95 -9.78 4.59
CA SER A 163 -17.39 -9.54 4.67
C SER A 163 -17.86 -8.49 3.66
N ARG A 164 -17.10 -7.40 3.50
CA ARG A 164 -17.43 -6.34 2.52
C ARG A 164 -17.30 -6.82 1.08
N LEU A 165 -16.26 -7.58 0.77
CA LEU A 165 -16.08 -8.16 -0.57
C LEU A 165 -17.13 -9.24 -0.88
N GLU A 166 -17.52 -10.02 0.13
CA GLU A 166 -18.59 -11.02 0.00
C GLU A 166 -19.95 -10.36 -0.27
N MET A 167 -20.25 -9.23 0.37
CA MET A 167 -21.44 -8.43 0.04
C MET A 167 -21.45 -8.00 -1.43
N VAL A 168 -20.30 -7.66 -2.02
CA VAL A 168 -20.21 -7.34 -3.46
C VAL A 168 -20.39 -8.61 -4.31
N ALA A 169 -19.77 -9.73 -3.91
CA ALA A 169 -19.86 -11.00 -4.63
C ALA A 169 -21.30 -11.57 -4.69
N VAL A 170 -22.14 -11.30 -3.69
CA VAL A 170 -23.56 -11.72 -3.66
C VAL A 170 -24.37 -11.19 -4.87
N LEU A 171 -23.90 -10.12 -5.53
CA LEU A 171 -24.54 -9.58 -6.73
C LEU A 171 -24.54 -10.58 -7.92
N ASP A 172 -23.61 -11.55 -7.97
CA ASP A 172 -23.61 -12.62 -8.99
C ASP A 172 -24.86 -13.52 -8.89
N GLY A 173 -25.38 -13.70 -7.67
CA GLY A 173 -26.55 -14.55 -7.39
C GLY A 173 -27.91 -13.92 -7.71
N MET A 174 -27.96 -12.62 -8.06
CA MET A 174 -29.22 -11.89 -8.26
C MET A 174 -29.72 -11.91 -9.72
N ARG A 175 -29.18 -12.79 -10.57
CA ARG A 175 -29.58 -12.90 -11.98
C ARG A 175 -31.10 -13.10 -12.10
N PRO A 176 -31.82 -12.31 -12.92
CA PRO A 176 -33.23 -12.59 -13.18
C PRO A 176 -33.37 -13.97 -13.84
N ARG A 177 -34.23 -14.82 -13.27
CA ARG A 177 -34.67 -16.08 -13.89
C ARG A 177 -35.46 -15.74 -15.15
N ASP A 178 -34.87 -16.06 -16.30
CA ASP A 178 -35.39 -16.03 -17.67
C ASP A 178 -36.12 -14.76 -18.18
N PRO A 179 -35.72 -14.21 -19.35
CA PRO A 179 -36.46 -13.16 -20.05
C PRO A 179 -37.74 -13.69 -20.75
N GLY A 180 -38.07 -14.97 -20.62
CA GLY A 180 -39.00 -15.69 -21.51
C GLY A 180 -40.49 -15.65 -21.19
N GLY A 181 -41.00 -14.76 -20.32
CA GLY A 181 -42.43 -14.85 -19.97
C GLY A 181 -43.05 -13.71 -19.18
N GLN A 182 -42.50 -12.49 -19.21
CA GLN A 182 -43.14 -11.36 -18.54
C GLN A 182 -43.99 -10.53 -19.52
N PRO A 183 -45.22 -10.14 -19.12
CA PRO A 183 -46.13 -9.41 -19.98
C PRO A 183 -45.53 -8.08 -20.45
N GLU A 184 -45.75 -7.73 -21.72
CA GLU A 184 -45.47 -6.41 -22.28
C GLU A 184 -46.20 -5.35 -21.44
N GLY A 185 -45.46 -4.58 -20.64
CA GLY A 185 -46.02 -3.55 -19.76
C GLY A 185 -45.18 -3.23 -18.53
N ASP A 186 -44.31 -4.14 -18.08
CA ASP A 186 -43.63 -4.02 -16.79
C ASP A 186 -42.22 -3.39 -16.83
N HIS A 187 -41.93 -2.62 -17.87
CA HIS A 187 -40.60 -2.05 -18.14
C HIS A 187 -40.17 -1.01 -17.08
N TYR A 188 -41.11 -0.23 -16.55
CA TYR A 188 -40.86 0.68 -15.42
C TYR A 188 -40.38 -0.07 -14.17
N ILE A 189 -40.98 -1.22 -13.86
CA ILE A 189 -40.59 -2.03 -12.70
C ILE A 189 -39.21 -2.66 -12.94
N ARG A 190 -38.94 -3.17 -14.15
CA ARG A 190 -37.60 -3.71 -14.49
C ARG A 190 -36.52 -2.63 -14.40
N TYR A 191 -36.79 -1.44 -14.94
CA TYR A 191 -35.87 -0.30 -14.85
C TYR A 191 -35.61 0.09 -13.39
N ARG A 192 -36.66 0.25 -12.58
CA ARG A 192 -36.52 0.59 -11.16
C ARG A 192 -35.68 -0.46 -10.39
N LYS A 193 -35.98 -1.75 -10.57
CA LYS A 193 -35.22 -2.84 -9.94
C LYS A 193 -33.75 -2.87 -10.37
N ASN A 194 -33.47 -2.58 -11.64
CA ASN A 194 -32.07 -2.46 -12.12
C ASN A 194 -31.35 -1.30 -11.47
N ARG A 195 -32.01 -0.15 -11.42
CA ARG A 195 -31.45 1.05 -10.84
C ARG A 195 -31.13 0.83 -9.35
N GLU A 196 -32.06 0.24 -8.61
CA GLU A 196 -31.84 -0.16 -7.20
C GLU A 196 -30.65 -1.13 -7.06
N PHE A 197 -30.58 -2.14 -7.93
CA PHE A 197 -29.47 -3.10 -7.94
C PHE A 197 -28.11 -2.44 -8.25
N LEU A 198 -28.04 -1.55 -9.23
CA LEU A 198 -26.80 -0.83 -9.57
C LEU A 198 -26.41 0.17 -8.47
N GLN A 199 -27.38 0.81 -7.81
CA GLN A 199 -27.14 1.67 -6.65
C GLN A 199 -26.60 0.87 -5.46
N GLU A 200 -27.13 -0.34 -5.24
CA GLU A 200 -26.62 -1.25 -4.24
C GLU A 200 -25.19 -1.73 -4.59
N ALA A 201 -24.93 -2.08 -5.85
CA ALA A 201 -23.60 -2.44 -6.33
C ALA A 201 -22.59 -1.31 -6.08
N ARG A 202 -22.95 -0.07 -6.42
CA ARG A 202 -22.17 1.14 -6.13
C ARG A 202 -21.87 1.28 -4.64
N THR A 203 -22.90 1.18 -3.80
CA THR A 203 -22.77 1.38 -2.35
C THR A 203 -21.89 0.32 -1.69
N ARG A 204 -22.12 -0.96 -2.05
CA ARG A 204 -21.33 -2.09 -1.55
C ARG A 204 -19.87 -1.98 -2.01
N SER A 205 -19.64 -1.58 -3.27
CA SER A 205 -18.30 -1.38 -3.81
C SER A 205 -17.55 -0.24 -3.09
N ALA A 206 -18.21 0.88 -2.81
CA ALA A 206 -17.60 1.97 -2.04
C ALA A 206 -17.20 1.54 -0.62
N GLY A 207 -18.04 0.73 0.04
CA GLY A 207 -17.72 0.15 1.35
C GLY A 207 -16.53 -0.80 1.29
N ALA A 208 -16.46 -1.67 0.27
CA ALA A 208 -15.35 -2.58 0.07
C ALA A 208 -14.03 -1.84 -0.21
N ARG A 209 -14.05 -0.83 -1.09
CA ARG A 209 -12.89 0.04 -1.38
C ARG A 209 -12.33 0.69 -0.11
N THR A 210 -13.19 1.23 0.74
CA THR A 210 -12.78 1.86 2.00
C THR A 210 -12.11 0.85 2.94
N ALA A 211 -12.68 -0.35 3.07
CA ALA A 211 -12.10 -1.42 3.88
C ALA A 211 -10.74 -1.91 3.34
N ILE A 212 -10.59 -2.00 2.02
CA ILE A 212 -9.32 -2.34 1.36
C ILE A 212 -8.26 -1.26 1.66
N ASP A 213 -8.58 0.01 1.45
CA ASP A 213 -7.67 1.13 1.68
C ASP A 213 -7.20 1.17 3.14
N GLN A 214 -8.11 0.91 4.09
CA GLN A 214 -7.78 0.82 5.50
C GLN A 214 -6.87 -0.36 5.80
N GLN A 215 -7.12 -1.54 5.21
CA GLN A 215 -6.28 -2.71 5.43
C GLN A 215 -4.87 -2.54 4.84
N ILE A 216 -4.73 -1.88 3.69
CA ILE A 216 -3.42 -1.56 3.09
C ILE A 216 -2.62 -0.68 4.06
N LYS A 217 -3.24 0.35 4.66
CA LYS A 217 -2.59 1.21 5.67
C LYS A 217 -2.16 0.42 6.90
N VAL A 218 -3.02 -0.47 7.42
CA VAL A 218 -2.68 -1.34 8.54
C VAL A 218 -1.48 -2.24 8.22
N ASN A 219 -1.42 -2.80 7.01
CA ASN A 219 -0.30 -3.63 6.58
C ASN A 219 1.01 -2.85 6.44
N LEU A 220 0.97 -1.60 5.94
CA LEU A 220 2.15 -0.72 5.85
C LEU A 220 2.73 -0.41 7.23
N ILE A 221 1.87 -0.07 8.20
CA ILE A 221 2.25 0.15 9.60
C ILE A 221 2.82 -1.14 10.21
N ARG A 222 2.16 -2.28 10.00
CA ARG A 222 2.62 -3.59 10.52
C ARG A 222 3.99 -3.99 9.98
N CYS A 223 4.31 -3.60 8.74
CA CYS A 223 5.63 -3.83 8.14
C CYS A 223 6.69 -2.80 8.58
N GLY A 224 6.29 -1.78 9.34
CA GLY A 224 7.15 -0.70 9.81
C GLY A 224 7.62 0.22 8.68
N VAL A 225 6.87 0.31 7.59
CA VAL A 225 7.19 1.22 6.46
C VAL A 225 6.92 2.67 6.87
N ASP A 226 5.87 2.89 7.67
CA ASP A 226 5.44 4.19 8.18
C ASP A 226 5.92 4.46 9.64
N ASP A 227 7.03 3.82 10.07
CA ASP A 227 7.72 4.08 11.36
C ASP A 227 8.57 5.37 11.32
#